data_AF-A0A553AUX5-F1
#
_entry.id   AF-A0A553AUX5-F1
#
_cell.length_a   1.000
_cell.length_b   1.000
_cell.length_c   1.000
_cell.angle_alpha   90.00
_cell.angle_beta   90.00
_cell.angle_gamma   90.00
#
_symmetry.space_group_name_H-M   'P 1'
#
loop_
_entity.id
_entity.type
_entity.pdbx_description
1 polymer ?
#
loop_
_entity_poly.entity_id
_entity_poly.type
_entity_poly.pdbx_seq_one_letter_code
_entity_poly.pdbx_strand_id
1 'polypeptide(L)'
;MTHLRSTDRVHPRADTSNMDGRITWMPVKTFWLLGHGLAGLAGVVLFPSVGAAAVFVVLTGVTICAGHSVGMHRLLIHRSFSTFRPVEYLLVWLGVLVGMAGPFGMIRAHDMRDWHQRQENCPPHPSHGAGFWRDAWWQLCCEFRLNRPPQLVIEPSVADSRFCRAVERSWMAQQLVLAVPLYLLGGWAWVLWGCSLRVFVSLVGHWAVGHYAHRRGYQSWLAPDMSVQGYNLPGLGLLTFGENWHGNHHAFPYSARLGVSQGQSDPGYLLIRVLRGLGLAWDVKLPGAHPDRDARLQVVD
;
A
#
# COMPACT_ATOMS: atom_id res chain seq x y z
N MET A 1 19.64 -25.15 -8.76
CA MET A 1 18.80 -24.52 -7.71
C MET A 1 18.77 -23.03 -7.99
N THR A 2 17.59 -22.45 -8.16
CA THR A 2 17.45 -20.99 -8.38
C THR A 2 17.89 -20.28 -7.11
N HIS A 3 18.86 -19.36 -7.20
CA HIS A 3 19.35 -18.64 -6.03
C HIS A 3 18.35 -17.55 -5.64
N LEU A 4 17.53 -17.82 -4.61
CA LEU A 4 16.55 -16.85 -4.11
C LEU A 4 17.24 -15.76 -3.28
N ARG A 5 16.92 -14.51 -3.57
CA ARG A 5 17.48 -13.33 -2.89
C ARG A 5 16.66 -13.00 -1.66
N SER A 6 17.33 -12.64 -0.57
CA SER A 6 16.67 -12.09 0.63
C SER A 6 16.32 -10.62 0.43
N THR A 7 15.30 -10.16 1.15
CA THR A 7 15.04 -8.74 1.43
C THR A 7 15.22 -8.47 2.92
N ASP A 8 14.95 -7.25 3.37
CA ASP A 8 15.12 -6.85 4.77
C ASP A 8 14.32 -7.69 5.76
N ARG A 9 13.10 -8.12 5.36
CA ARG A 9 12.20 -8.92 6.20
C ARG A 9 11.96 -10.33 5.68
N VAL A 10 12.29 -10.64 4.42
CA VAL A 10 11.96 -11.93 3.80
C VAL A 10 13.23 -12.72 3.50
N HIS A 11 13.39 -13.84 4.20
CA HIS A 11 14.58 -14.69 4.15
C HIS A 11 14.20 -16.08 3.62
N PRO A 12 14.58 -16.42 2.39
CA PRO A 12 14.43 -17.78 1.87
C PRO A 12 15.22 -18.79 2.72
N ARG A 13 14.63 -19.97 2.91
CA ARG A 13 15.26 -21.16 3.48
C ARG A 13 15.73 -22.09 2.36
N ALA A 14 16.49 -23.12 2.70
CA ALA A 14 17.02 -24.09 1.73
C ALA A 14 15.92 -24.77 0.89
N ASP A 15 14.73 -24.95 1.45
CA ASP A 15 13.59 -25.59 0.80
C ASP A 15 12.58 -24.60 0.18
N THR A 16 12.77 -23.29 0.37
CA THR A 16 11.85 -22.25 -0.11
C THR A 16 11.70 -22.29 -1.62
N SER A 17 10.48 -22.07 -2.10
CA SER A 17 10.19 -21.85 -3.51
C SER A 17 9.33 -20.60 -3.69
N ASN A 18 9.70 -19.73 -4.61
CA ASN A 18 8.93 -18.53 -4.99
C ASN A 18 7.85 -18.83 -6.04
N MET A 19 7.89 -20.00 -6.69
CA MET A 19 6.96 -20.36 -7.77
C MET A 19 5.92 -21.42 -7.35
N ASP A 20 6.24 -22.22 -6.32
CA ASP A 20 5.42 -23.34 -5.86
C ASP A 20 4.40 -22.87 -4.82
N GLY A 21 3.21 -22.52 -5.30
CA GLY A 21 2.11 -22.08 -4.47
C GLY A 21 0.77 -22.15 -5.19
N ARG A 22 -0.30 -21.79 -4.48
CA ARG A 22 -1.67 -21.79 -5.00
C ARG A 22 -2.42 -20.52 -4.66
N ILE A 23 -3.26 -20.09 -5.60
CA ILE A 23 -4.21 -19.00 -5.37
C ILE A 23 -5.34 -19.53 -4.50
N THR A 24 -5.50 -18.93 -3.33
CA THR A 24 -6.51 -19.33 -2.34
C THR A 24 -7.53 -18.20 -2.19
N TRP A 25 -8.81 -18.52 -2.37
CA TRP A 25 -9.89 -17.57 -2.13
C TRP A 25 -9.95 -17.16 -0.66
N MET A 26 -10.18 -15.87 -0.40
CA MET A 26 -10.24 -15.28 0.93
C MET A 26 -11.64 -14.72 1.21
N PRO A 27 -12.57 -15.56 1.74
CA PRO A 27 -13.98 -15.18 1.92
C PRO A 27 -14.15 -13.89 2.72
N VAL A 28 -13.42 -13.74 3.83
CA VAL A 28 -13.50 -12.56 4.70
C VAL A 28 -13.14 -11.28 3.93
N LYS A 29 -12.06 -11.32 3.12
CA LYS A 29 -11.64 -10.18 2.28
C LYS A 29 -12.66 -9.90 1.18
N THR A 30 -13.17 -10.94 0.52
CA THR A 30 -14.17 -10.83 -0.53
C THR A 30 -15.48 -10.21 -0.01
N PHE A 31 -16.03 -10.73 1.08
CA PHE A 31 -17.26 -10.20 1.66
C PHE A 31 -17.09 -8.80 2.23
N TRP A 32 -15.92 -8.49 2.79
CA TRP A 32 -15.57 -7.13 3.20
C TRP A 32 -15.61 -6.15 2.02
N LEU A 33 -14.92 -6.48 0.93
CA LEU A 33 -14.89 -5.64 -0.27
C LEU A 33 -16.28 -5.50 -0.90
N LEU A 34 -16.96 -6.62 -1.18
CA LEU A 34 -18.26 -6.61 -1.86
C LEU A 34 -19.35 -5.99 -0.97
N GLY A 35 -19.32 -6.25 0.34
CA GLY A 35 -20.25 -5.66 1.30
C GLY A 35 -20.11 -4.14 1.34
N HIS A 36 -18.88 -3.61 1.41
CA HIS A 36 -18.66 -2.17 1.32
C HIS A 36 -18.97 -1.59 -0.06
N GLY A 37 -18.77 -2.35 -1.14
CA GLY A 37 -19.18 -1.95 -2.49
C GLY A 37 -20.70 -1.78 -2.61
N LEU A 38 -21.46 -2.79 -2.16
CA LEU A 38 -22.93 -2.75 -2.15
C LEU A 38 -23.48 -1.65 -1.23
N ALA A 39 -22.95 -1.54 -0.01
CA ALA A 39 -23.35 -0.50 0.94
C ALA A 39 -22.97 0.90 0.45
N GLY A 40 -21.79 1.06 -0.18
CA GLY A 40 -21.37 2.32 -0.79
C GLY A 40 -22.27 2.71 -1.96
N LEU A 41 -22.62 1.76 -2.83
CA LEU A 41 -23.57 1.97 -3.92
C LEU A 41 -24.95 2.37 -3.39
N ALA A 42 -25.45 1.70 -2.34
CA ALA A 42 -26.68 2.09 -1.67
C ALA A 42 -26.58 3.52 -1.10
N GLY A 43 -25.42 3.91 -0.56
CA GLY A 43 -25.15 5.28 -0.14
C GLY A 43 -25.30 6.29 -1.26
N VAL A 44 -24.77 6.00 -2.45
CA VAL A 44 -24.85 6.89 -3.61
C VAL A 44 -26.28 6.99 -4.16
N VAL A 45 -26.97 5.85 -4.26
CA VAL A 45 -28.30 5.77 -4.92
C VAL A 45 -29.43 6.19 -3.98
N LEU A 46 -29.41 5.71 -2.74
CA LEU A 46 -30.52 5.89 -1.79
C LEU A 46 -30.30 7.07 -0.84
N PHE A 47 -29.04 7.47 -0.62
CA PHE A 47 -28.67 8.55 0.31
C PHE A 47 -27.73 9.60 -0.31
N PRO A 48 -28.05 10.16 -1.50
CA PRO A 48 -27.22 11.19 -2.11
C PRO A 48 -27.16 12.43 -1.23
N SER A 49 -25.95 12.91 -0.95
CA SER A 49 -25.74 14.09 -0.11
C SER A 49 -24.41 14.77 -0.43
N VAL A 50 -24.44 16.08 -0.64
CA VAL A 50 -23.22 16.90 -0.84
C VAL A 50 -22.31 16.83 0.38
N GLY A 51 -22.88 16.83 1.58
CA GLY A 51 -22.11 16.67 2.82
C GLY A 51 -21.43 15.29 2.89
N ALA A 52 -22.14 14.24 2.51
CA ALA A 52 -21.58 12.88 2.47
C ALA A 52 -20.47 12.74 1.41
N ALA A 53 -20.63 13.38 0.25
CA ALA A 53 -19.60 13.46 -0.78
C ALA A 53 -18.34 14.20 -0.30
N ALA A 54 -18.51 15.33 0.40
CA ALA A 54 -17.40 16.07 0.99
C ALA A 54 -16.67 15.23 2.05
N VAL A 55 -17.40 14.54 2.92
CA VAL A 55 -16.84 13.59 3.91
C VAL A 55 -16.05 12.49 3.21
N PHE A 56 -16.60 11.87 2.16
CA PHE A 56 -15.90 10.87 1.37
C PHE A 56 -14.58 11.42 0.82
N VAL A 57 -14.58 12.59 0.18
CA VAL A 57 -13.36 13.19 -0.39
C VAL A 57 -12.32 13.48 0.69
N VAL A 58 -12.72 14.14 1.79
CA VAL A 58 -11.81 14.51 2.87
C VAL A 58 -11.23 13.27 3.55
N LEU A 59 -12.07 12.30 3.94
CA LEU A 59 -11.60 11.08 4.60
C LEU A 59 -10.76 10.22 3.67
N THR A 60 -11.09 10.15 2.37
CA THR A 60 -10.24 9.46 1.37
C THR A 60 -8.87 10.13 1.31
N GLY A 61 -8.83 11.47 1.19
CA GLY A 61 -7.57 12.22 1.14
C GLY A 61 -6.72 12.00 2.38
N VAL A 62 -7.31 12.10 3.57
CA VAL A 62 -6.59 11.87 4.84
C VAL A 62 -6.10 10.43 4.96
N THR A 63 -6.98 9.44 4.74
CA THR A 63 -6.62 8.03 4.95
C THR A 63 -5.66 7.49 3.90
N ILE A 64 -5.74 7.92 2.63
CA ILE A 64 -4.81 7.46 1.59
C ILE A 64 -3.49 8.23 1.64
N CYS A 65 -3.51 9.56 1.80
CA CYS A 65 -2.26 10.35 1.84
C CYS A 65 -1.49 10.08 3.14
N ALA A 66 -2.08 10.42 4.29
CA ALA A 66 -1.40 10.31 5.58
C ALA A 66 -1.34 8.86 6.05
N GLY A 67 -2.42 8.09 5.84
CA GLY A 67 -2.53 6.72 6.31
C GLY A 67 -1.78 5.70 5.46
N HIS A 68 -2.21 5.51 4.21
CA HIS A 68 -1.58 4.53 3.31
C HIS A 68 -0.17 4.98 2.89
N SER A 69 -0.09 6.07 2.12
CA SER A 69 1.15 6.48 1.46
C SER A 69 2.25 6.84 2.46
N VAL A 70 1.95 7.70 3.43
CA VAL A 70 2.95 8.12 4.42
C VAL A 70 3.09 7.12 5.56
N GLY A 71 1.99 6.70 6.19
CA GLY A 71 2.01 5.86 7.39
C GLY A 71 2.38 4.40 7.16
N MET A 72 1.67 3.71 6.27
CA MET A 72 1.91 2.29 6.02
C MET A 72 3.09 2.09 5.07
N HIS A 73 3.10 2.78 3.94
CA HIS A 73 4.05 2.51 2.88
C HIS A 73 5.45 3.11 3.18
N ARG A 74 5.57 4.43 3.27
CA ARG A 74 6.88 5.09 3.46
C ARG A 74 7.44 4.93 4.89
N LEU A 75 6.59 4.99 5.91
CA LEU A 75 7.03 4.89 7.31
C LEU A 75 7.15 3.44 7.79
N LEU A 76 6.04 2.70 7.87
CA LEU A 76 6.03 1.37 8.50
C LEU A 76 6.80 0.33 7.68
N ILE A 77 6.55 0.26 6.37
CA ILE A 77 7.15 -0.74 5.48
C ILE A 77 8.59 -0.37 5.13
N HIS A 78 8.80 0.79 4.48
CA HIS A 78 10.11 1.13 3.90
C HIS A 78 11.06 1.90 4.82
N ARG A 79 10.58 2.35 5.99
CA ARG A 79 11.40 3.11 6.95
C ARG A 79 12.15 4.26 6.26
N SER A 80 11.43 4.99 5.41
CA SER A 80 11.95 6.12 4.64
C SER A 80 12.22 7.36 5.47
N PHE A 81 11.69 7.41 6.69
CA PHE A 81 11.96 8.44 7.70
C PHE A 81 11.67 7.88 9.09
N SER A 82 12.14 8.61 10.10
CA SER A 82 11.89 8.36 11.53
C SER A 82 10.95 9.43 12.09
N THR A 83 10.14 9.07 13.07
CA THR A 83 9.21 10.01 13.74
C THR A 83 8.95 9.56 15.19
N PHE A 84 8.32 10.43 15.98
CA PHE A 84 7.89 10.09 17.33
C PHE A 84 6.78 9.03 17.31
N ARG A 85 6.77 8.13 18.30
CA ARG A 85 5.77 7.03 18.38
C ARG A 85 4.31 7.47 18.27
N PRO A 86 3.84 8.57 18.90
CA PRO A 86 2.45 9.00 18.73
C PRO A 86 2.11 9.37 17.28
N VAL A 87 3.05 9.99 16.56
CA VAL A 87 2.88 10.34 15.15
C VAL A 87 2.88 9.08 14.29
N GLU A 88 3.82 8.15 14.53
CA GLU A 88 3.82 6.83 13.86
C GLU A 88 2.49 6.11 14.07
N TYR A 89 2.01 6.02 15.30
CA TYR A 89 0.75 5.33 15.61
C TYR A 89 -0.46 5.99 14.96
N LEU A 90 -0.52 7.33 14.94
CA LEU A 90 -1.57 8.05 14.23
C LEU A 90 -1.56 7.73 12.73
N LEU A 91 -0.40 7.84 12.08
CA LEU A 91 -0.27 7.57 10.64
C LEU A 91 -0.59 6.10 10.31
N VAL A 92 -0.10 5.15 11.11
CA VAL A 92 -0.42 3.73 10.94
C VAL A 92 -1.91 3.48 11.17
N TRP A 93 -2.54 4.07 12.18
CA TRP A 93 -3.99 3.93 12.41
C TRP A 93 -4.82 4.48 11.24
N LEU A 94 -4.46 5.65 10.71
CA LEU A 94 -5.09 6.20 9.50
C LEU A 94 -4.95 5.24 8.31
N GLY A 95 -3.83 4.52 8.21
CA GLY A 95 -3.63 3.47 7.21
C GLY A 95 -4.52 2.24 7.43
N VAL A 96 -4.75 1.85 8.68
CA VAL A 96 -5.71 0.78 9.02
C VAL A 96 -7.12 1.17 8.58
N LEU A 97 -7.49 2.44 8.72
CA LEU A 97 -8.79 2.95 8.30
C LEU A 97 -9.00 2.87 6.78
N VAL A 98 -7.97 2.71 5.95
CA VAL A 98 -8.13 2.42 4.50
C VAL A 98 -8.94 1.14 4.29
N GLY A 99 -8.88 0.20 5.23
CA GLY A 99 -9.69 -1.02 5.22
C GLY A 99 -9.07 -2.15 4.39
N MET A 100 -7.74 -2.15 4.21
CA MET A 100 -7.02 -3.20 3.45
C MET A 100 -6.54 -4.32 4.36
N ALA A 101 -5.89 -3.96 5.47
CA ALA A 101 -5.35 -4.87 6.48
C ALA A 101 -4.93 -4.06 7.72
N GLY A 102 -4.59 -4.77 8.80
CA GLY A 102 -3.79 -4.22 9.88
C GLY A 102 -2.30 -4.06 9.49
N PRO A 103 -1.46 -3.52 10.40
CA PRO A 103 -0.04 -3.28 10.13
C PRO A 103 0.74 -4.53 9.74
N PHE A 104 0.48 -5.70 10.35
CA PHE A 104 1.23 -6.93 10.05
C PHE A 104 0.77 -7.54 8.74
N GLY A 105 -0.54 -7.52 8.48
CA GLY A 105 -1.09 -7.93 7.19
C GLY A 105 -0.55 -7.06 6.04
N MET A 106 -0.43 -5.75 6.25
CA MET A 106 0.11 -4.82 5.26
C MET A 106 1.60 -5.07 4.99
N ILE A 107 2.44 -5.21 6.05
CA ILE A 107 3.86 -5.58 5.90
C ILE A 107 4.00 -6.89 5.14
N ARG A 108 3.24 -7.94 5.54
CA ARG A 108 3.29 -9.24 4.87
C ARG A 108 2.93 -9.15 3.40
N ALA A 109 1.82 -8.50 3.07
CA ALA A 109 1.35 -8.40 1.69
C ALA A 109 2.35 -7.64 0.81
N HIS A 110 2.89 -6.53 1.32
CA HIS A 110 3.86 -5.71 0.61
C HIS A 110 5.21 -6.42 0.45
N ASP A 111 5.82 -6.86 1.54
CA ASP A 111 7.18 -7.40 1.52
C ASP A 111 7.26 -8.74 0.80
N MET A 112 6.21 -9.56 0.88
CA MET A 112 6.13 -10.78 0.06
C MET A 112 6.01 -10.46 -1.43
N ARG A 113 5.23 -9.44 -1.83
CA ARG A 113 5.14 -9.02 -3.24
C ARG A 113 6.49 -8.54 -3.74
N ASP A 114 7.12 -7.61 -3.02
CA ASP A 114 8.43 -7.07 -3.38
C ASP A 114 9.49 -8.17 -3.44
N TRP A 115 9.48 -9.12 -2.49
CA TRP A 115 10.36 -10.27 -2.53
C TRP A 115 10.18 -11.10 -3.81
N HIS A 116 8.94 -11.45 -4.19
CA HIS A 116 8.70 -12.20 -5.43
C HIS A 116 9.17 -11.43 -6.68
N GLN A 117 8.85 -10.14 -6.76
CA GLN A 117 9.17 -9.28 -7.91
C GLN A 117 10.68 -9.09 -8.12
N ARG A 118 11.48 -9.24 -7.05
CA ARG A 118 12.95 -9.15 -7.07
C ARG A 118 13.67 -10.47 -7.36
N GLN A 119 12.95 -11.58 -7.48
CA GLN A 119 13.52 -12.85 -7.90
C GLN A 119 13.71 -12.88 -9.43
N GLU A 120 14.44 -13.87 -9.92
CA GLU A 120 14.64 -14.13 -11.36
C GLU A 120 13.34 -14.46 -12.09
N ASN A 121 12.40 -15.12 -11.39
CA ASN A 121 11.07 -15.43 -11.89
C ASN A 121 10.02 -14.98 -10.86
N CYS A 122 8.84 -14.54 -11.32
CA CYS A 122 7.76 -14.09 -10.45
C CYS A 122 6.42 -14.68 -10.91
N PRO A 123 5.63 -15.31 -10.03
CA PRO A 123 4.32 -15.84 -10.40
C PRO A 123 3.34 -14.74 -10.85
N PRO A 124 2.27 -15.07 -11.61
CA PRO A 124 1.37 -14.07 -12.16
C PRO A 124 0.58 -13.25 -11.12
N HIS A 125 0.41 -13.73 -9.89
CA HIS A 125 -0.27 -13.00 -8.80
C HIS A 125 0.59 -11.83 -8.27
N PRO A 126 1.78 -12.07 -7.68
CA PRO A 126 2.63 -10.96 -7.21
C PRO A 126 3.16 -10.07 -8.33
N SER A 127 3.29 -10.55 -9.57
CA SER A 127 3.72 -9.71 -10.72
C SER A 127 2.60 -8.90 -11.37
N HIS A 128 1.34 -9.09 -10.97
CA HIS A 128 0.16 -8.59 -11.71
C HIS A 128 0.07 -9.08 -13.18
N GLY A 129 0.73 -10.19 -13.49
CA GLY A 129 0.81 -10.80 -14.82
C GLY A 129 -0.42 -11.60 -15.25
N ALA A 130 -1.42 -11.79 -14.39
CA ALA A 130 -2.56 -12.68 -14.63
C ALA A 130 -3.60 -12.18 -15.67
N GLY A 131 -3.49 -10.91 -16.11
CA GLY A 131 -4.46 -10.25 -16.99
C GLY A 131 -5.58 -9.56 -16.21
N PHE A 132 -6.20 -8.51 -16.77
CA PHE A 132 -7.00 -7.53 -16.01
C PHE A 132 -8.03 -8.13 -15.05
N TRP A 133 -9.01 -8.89 -15.55
CA TRP A 133 -10.09 -9.45 -14.71
C TRP A 133 -9.61 -10.50 -13.72
N ARG A 134 -8.66 -11.34 -14.14
CA ARG A 134 -8.10 -12.39 -13.28
C ARG A 134 -7.26 -11.77 -12.17
N ASP A 135 -6.45 -10.77 -12.49
CA ASP A 135 -5.66 -10.01 -11.54
C ASP A 135 -6.56 -9.25 -10.54
N ALA A 136 -7.64 -8.62 -11.01
CA ALA A 136 -8.63 -7.99 -10.14
C ALA A 136 -9.14 -8.97 -9.08
N TRP A 137 -9.64 -10.13 -9.52
CA TRP A 137 -10.12 -11.16 -8.62
C TRP A 137 -9.01 -11.66 -7.68
N TRP A 138 -7.81 -11.92 -8.20
CA TRP A 138 -6.69 -12.47 -7.44
C TRP A 138 -6.17 -11.52 -6.37
N GLN A 139 -5.98 -10.24 -6.70
CA GLN A 139 -5.44 -9.25 -5.78
C GLN A 139 -6.49 -8.79 -4.77
N LEU A 140 -7.76 -8.68 -5.16
CA LEU A 140 -8.82 -8.18 -4.30
C LEU A 140 -9.48 -9.26 -3.45
N CYS A 141 -9.54 -10.51 -3.91
CA CYS A 141 -10.32 -11.58 -3.28
C CYS A 141 -9.50 -12.83 -2.95
N CYS A 142 -8.23 -12.92 -3.36
CA CYS A 142 -7.40 -14.10 -3.10
C CYS A 142 -6.06 -13.75 -2.46
N GLU A 143 -5.32 -14.79 -2.09
CA GLU A 143 -3.95 -14.76 -1.63
C GLU A 143 -3.15 -15.84 -2.39
N PHE A 144 -1.92 -15.53 -2.78
CA PHE A 144 -0.98 -16.54 -3.26
C PHE A 144 -0.25 -17.19 -2.07
N ARG A 145 -0.59 -18.45 -1.79
CA ARG A 145 -0.03 -19.22 -0.68
C ARG A 145 1.04 -20.16 -1.20
N LEU A 146 2.29 -19.89 -0.84
CA LEU A 146 3.40 -20.78 -1.12
C LEU A 146 3.29 -22.07 -0.30
N ASN A 147 3.60 -23.20 -0.93
CA ASN A 147 3.70 -24.48 -0.24
C ASN A 147 4.96 -24.53 0.65
N ARG A 148 6.03 -23.84 0.22
CA ARG A 148 7.30 -23.71 0.93
C ARG A 148 7.71 -22.24 1.03
N PRO A 149 7.07 -21.46 1.93
CA PRO A 149 7.28 -20.01 2.02
C PRO A 149 8.67 -19.67 2.59
N PRO A 150 9.21 -18.48 2.26
CA PRO A 150 10.32 -17.89 2.99
C PRO A 150 9.89 -17.53 4.42
N GLN A 151 10.86 -17.26 5.28
CA GLN A 151 10.61 -16.70 6.60
C GLN A 151 10.43 -15.18 6.52
N LEU A 152 9.27 -14.68 6.96
CA LEU A 152 9.05 -13.25 7.18
C LEU A 152 9.38 -12.90 8.64
N VAL A 153 10.33 -11.98 8.84
CA VAL A 153 10.73 -11.48 10.16
C VAL A 153 10.39 -10.00 10.25
N ILE A 154 9.44 -9.66 11.12
CA ILE A 154 9.08 -8.27 11.42
C ILE A 154 9.93 -7.79 12.60
N GLU A 155 10.48 -6.58 12.50
CA GLU A 155 11.31 -5.99 13.54
C GLU A 155 10.60 -5.93 14.90
N PRO A 156 11.31 -6.17 16.03
CA PRO A 156 10.70 -6.17 17.36
C PRO A 156 9.94 -4.88 17.71
N SER A 157 10.40 -3.72 17.22
CA SER A 157 9.72 -2.43 17.47
C SER A 157 8.26 -2.42 17.00
N VAL A 158 7.94 -3.18 15.94
CA VAL A 158 6.58 -3.34 15.40
C VAL A 158 5.93 -4.60 15.93
N ALA A 159 6.62 -5.74 15.85
CA ALA A 159 6.09 -7.02 16.28
C ALA A 159 5.66 -7.00 17.75
N ASP A 160 6.42 -6.29 18.60
CA ASP A 160 6.18 -6.17 20.04
C ASP A 160 5.31 -4.99 20.47
N SER A 161 4.93 -4.13 19.53
CA SER A 161 4.02 -3.02 19.81
C SER A 161 2.63 -3.52 20.20
N ARG A 162 2.19 -3.17 21.42
CA ARG A 162 0.81 -3.43 21.88
C ARG A 162 -0.22 -2.74 20.98
N PHE A 163 0.09 -1.51 20.56
CA PHE A 163 -0.73 -0.75 19.64
C PHE A 163 -0.89 -1.48 18.30
N CYS A 164 0.21 -1.87 17.64
CA CYS A 164 0.16 -2.55 16.35
C CYS A 164 -0.62 -3.87 16.45
N ARG A 165 -0.40 -4.65 17.50
CA ARG A 165 -1.16 -5.89 17.76
C ARG A 165 -2.66 -5.64 17.98
N ALA A 166 -3.03 -4.56 18.67
CA ALA A 166 -4.44 -4.22 18.91
C ALA A 166 -5.14 -3.82 17.61
N VAL A 167 -4.54 -2.91 16.84
CA VAL A 167 -5.12 -2.46 15.56
C VAL A 167 -5.04 -3.53 14.48
N GLU A 168 -4.07 -4.45 14.54
CA GLU A 168 -4.02 -5.64 13.68
C GLU A 168 -5.24 -6.53 13.88
N ARG A 169 -5.54 -6.91 15.13
CA ARG A 169 -6.67 -7.83 15.40
C ARG A 169 -8.04 -7.22 15.11
N SER A 170 -8.14 -5.89 15.20
CA SER A 170 -9.40 -5.17 15.10
C SER A 170 -9.52 -4.33 13.83
N TRP A 171 -8.65 -4.53 12.84
CA TRP A 171 -8.49 -3.61 11.71
C TRP A 171 -9.80 -3.30 10.96
N MET A 172 -10.69 -4.29 10.80
CA MET A 172 -12.03 -4.09 10.23
C MET A 172 -12.94 -3.30 11.18
N ALA A 173 -12.94 -3.66 12.46
CA ALA A 173 -13.75 -2.99 13.48
C ALA A 173 -13.31 -1.54 13.74
N GLN A 174 -12.09 -1.15 13.36
CA GLN A 174 -11.64 0.25 13.43
C GLN A 174 -12.51 1.18 12.58
N GLN A 175 -13.24 0.67 11.56
CA GLN A 175 -14.22 1.48 10.83
C GLN A 175 -15.34 2.00 11.74
N LEU A 176 -15.68 1.31 12.84
CA LEU A 176 -16.71 1.76 13.79
C LEU A 176 -16.31 3.05 14.50
N VAL A 177 -15.00 3.30 14.68
CA VAL A 177 -14.49 4.55 15.26
C VAL A 177 -14.83 5.75 14.37
N LEU A 178 -14.90 5.55 13.05
CA LEU A 178 -15.39 6.57 12.11
C LEU A 178 -16.91 6.53 11.97
N ALA A 179 -17.52 5.34 11.89
CA ALA A 179 -18.94 5.19 11.60
C ALA A 179 -19.84 5.83 12.66
N VAL A 180 -19.49 5.69 13.95
CA VAL A 180 -20.28 6.26 15.06
C VAL A 180 -20.39 7.79 14.96
N PRO A 181 -19.29 8.58 14.94
CA PRO A 181 -19.40 10.03 14.81
C PRO A 181 -20.03 10.46 13.47
N LEU A 182 -19.75 9.75 12.37
CA LEU A 182 -20.38 10.04 11.08
C LEU A 182 -21.91 9.87 11.12
N TYR A 183 -22.39 8.81 11.78
CA TYR A 183 -23.81 8.58 11.97
C TYR A 183 -24.46 9.69 12.80
N LEU A 184 -23.83 10.08 13.90
CA LEU A 184 -24.34 11.15 14.77
C LEU A 184 -24.39 12.52 14.08
N LEU A 185 -23.46 12.79 13.15
CA LEU A 185 -23.36 14.09 12.47
C LEU A 185 -24.18 14.18 11.18
N GLY A 186 -24.30 13.10 10.42
CA GLY A 186 -24.94 13.11 9.11
C GLY A 186 -25.64 11.82 8.72
N GLY A 187 -25.96 10.98 9.71
CA GLY A 187 -26.76 9.78 9.55
C GLY A 187 -26.12 8.73 8.65
N TRP A 188 -26.97 7.87 8.10
CA TRP A 188 -26.54 6.78 7.21
C TRP A 188 -25.85 7.27 5.94
N ALA A 189 -26.21 8.44 5.41
CA ALA A 189 -25.52 9.02 4.27
C ALA A 189 -24.01 9.15 4.53
N TRP A 190 -23.63 9.76 5.66
CA TRP A 190 -22.23 9.97 5.99
C TRP A 190 -21.49 8.67 6.29
N VAL A 191 -22.14 7.68 6.89
CA VAL A 191 -21.55 6.35 7.13
C VAL A 191 -21.30 5.61 5.82
N LEU A 192 -22.32 5.52 4.94
CA LEU A 192 -22.22 4.76 3.71
C LEU A 192 -21.20 5.38 2.74
N TRP A 193 -21.08 6.70 2.70
CA TRP A 193 -20.07 7.39 1.90
C TRP A 193 -18.68 7.37 2.56
N GLY A 194 -18.59 7.83 3.81
CA GLY A 194 -17.33 8.01 4.53
C GLY A 194 -16.65 6.70 4.96
N CYS A 195 -17.41 5.63 5.14
CA CYS A 195 -16.87 4.29 5.44
C CYS A 195 -16.96 3.38 4.21
N SER A 196 -18.17 3.04 3.75
CA SER A 196 -18.33 1.97 2.77
C SER A 196 -17.82 2.31 1.36
N LEU A 197 -18.31 3.40 0.77
CA LEU A 197 -17.84 3.84 -0.53
C LEU A 197 -16.34 4.13 -0.50
N ARG A 198 -15.85 4.81 0.55
CA ARG A 198 -14.42 5.07 0.75
C ARG A 198 -13.59 3.81 0.75
N VAL A 199 -13.91 2.82 1.59
CA VAL A 199 -13.16 1.56 1.68
C VAL A 199 -13.16 0.86 0.33
N PHE A 200 -14.32 0.74 -0.32
CA PHE A 200 -14.42 0.08 -1.63
C PHE A 200 -13.57 0.78 -2.71
N VAL A 201 -13.75 2.09 -2.88
CA VAL A 201 -13.01 2.88 -3.87
C VAL A 201 -11.51 2.88 -3.58
N SER A 202 -11.12 2.94 -2.31
CA SER A 202 -9.72 2.87 -1.90
C SER A 202 -9.07 1.54 -2.26
N LEU A 203 -9.74 0.42 -1.99
CA LEU A 203 -9.22 -0.92 -2.29
C LEU A 203 -9.12 -1.17 -3.79
N VAL A 204 -10.19 -0.84 -4.54
CA VAL A 204 -10.20 -0.98 -6.01
C VAL A 204 -9.20 -0.03 -6.66
N GLY A 205 -9.13 1.22 -6.21
CA GLY A 205 -8.19 2.22 -6.70
C GLY A 205 -6.74 1.84 -6.46
N HIS A 206 -6.42 1.36 -5.25
CA HIS A 206 -5.06 0.90 -4.93
C HIS A 206 -4.66 -0.30 -5.79
N TRP A 207 -5.56 -1.27 -5.97
CA TRP A 207 -5.34 -2.37 -6.91
C TRP A 207 -5.14 -1.87 -8.33
N ALA A 208 -5.96 -0.95 -8.83
CA ALA A 208 -5.88 -0.46 -10.20
C ALA A 208 -4.52 0.22 -10.46
N VAL A 209 -4.06 1.08 -9.54
CA VAL A 209 -2.72 1.69 -9.63
C VAL A 209 -1.65 0.60 -9.70
N GLY A 210 -1.67 -0.36 -8.78
CA GLY A 210 -0.71 -1.48 -8.78
C GLY A 210 -0.75 -2.30 -10.06
N HIS A 211 -1.94 -2.62 -10.56
CA HIS A 211 -2.12 -3.36 -11.81
C HIS A 211 -1.47 -2.62 -12.97
N TYR A 212 -1.91 -1.39 -13.26
CA TYR A 212 -1.42 -0.64 -14.42
C TYR A 212 0.08 -0.32 -14.30
N ALA A 213 0.54 0.00 -13.10
CA ALA A 213 1.95 0.28 -12.84
C ALA A 213 2.87 -0.94 -12.97
N HIS A 214 2.34 -2.17 -13.02
CA HIS A 214 3.12 -3.39 -13.24
C HIS A 214 2.94 -4.00 -14.64
N ARG A 215 2.22 -3.34 -15.55
CA ARG A 215 2.03 -3.86 -16.93
C ARG A 215 3.15 -3.40 -17.86
N ARG A 216 3.08 -2.13 -18.26
CA ARG A 216 3.95 -1.47 -19.23
C ARG A 216 3.66 0.01 -19.17
N GLY A 217 4.67 0.84 -19.35
CA GLY A 217 4.48 2.29 -19.36
C GLY A 217 5.79 3.05 -19.34
N TYR A 218 5.69 4.32 -18.95
CA TYR A 218 6.85 5.19 -18.77
C TYR A 218 7.60 4.83 -17.48
N GLN A 219 8.92 4.78 -17.52
CA GLN A 219 9.78 4.67 -16.34
C GLN A 219 11.08 5.42 -16.62
N SER A 220 11.71 5.97 -15.58
CA SER A 220 12.99 6.69 -15.72
C SER A 220 14.19 5.82 -15.34
N TRP A 221 13.94 4.67 -14.71
CA TRP A 221 14.97 3.75 -14.26
C TRP A 221 14.57 2.31 -14.58
N LEU A 222 15.53 1.54 -15.08
CA LEU A 222 15.47 0.10 -15.22
C LEU A 222 16.27 -0.55 -14.10
N ALA A 223 15.74 -1.64 -13.55
CA ALA A 223 16.46 -2.51 -12.63
C ALA A 223 16.67 -3.89 -13.28
N PRO A 224 17.77 -4.11 -14.01
CA PRO A 224 17.98 -5.30 -14.84
C PRO A 224 17.90 -6.61 -14.06
N ASP A 225 18.25 -6.54 -12.77
CA ASP A 225 18.30 -7.68 -11.86
C ASP A 225 16.92 -8.12 -11.33
N MET A 226 15.82 -7.45 -11.69
CA MET A 226 14.47 -7.75 -11.19
C MET A 226 13.57 -8.30 -12.30
N SER A 227 12.81 -9.38 -12.01
CA SER A 227 11.88 -9.98 -12.98
C SER A 227 10.67 -9.11 -13.29
N VAL A 228 10.31 -8.19 -12.39
CA VAL A 228 9.18 -7.28 -12.57
C VAL A 228 9.67 -5.84 -12.45
N GLN A 229 9.36 -5.04 -13.47
CA GLN A 229 9.58 -3.60 -13.45
C GLN A 229 8.32 -2.87 -12.95
N GLY A 230 8.53 -1.67 -12.42
CA GLY A 230 7.48 -0.72 -12.11
C GLY A 230 7.44 0.39 -13.15
N TYR A 231 6.25 0.88 -13.46
CA TYR A 231 6.04 1.97 -14.41
C TYR A 231 5.30 3.11 -13.72
N ASN A 232 5.72 4.33 -14.04
CA ASN A 232 5.06 5.54 -13.62
C ASN A 232 3.76 5.74 -14.40
N LEU A 233 2.74 6.29 -13.74
CA LEU A 233 1.46 6.66 -14.34
C LEU A 233 1.30 8.19 -14.28
N PRO A 234 1.84 8.96 -15.26
CA PRO A 234 1.81 10.42 -15.23
C PRO A 234 0.38 11.00 -15.12
N GLY A 235 0.26 12.16 -14.46
CA GLY A 235 -1.03 12.83 -14.26
C GLY A 235 -1.83 12.35 -13.04
N LEU A 236 -1.46 11.21 -12.43
CA LEU A 236 -2.18 10.66 -11.28
C LEU A 236 -1.58 11.05 -9.90
N GLY A 237 -0.54 11.88 -9.86
CA GLY A 237 0.18 12.20 -8.62
C GLY A 237 -0.64 12.90 -7.55
N LEU A 238 -1.57 13.77 -7.93
CA LEU A 238 -2.50 14.39 -6.97
C LEU A 238 -3.53 13.39 -6.44
N LEU A 239 -4.05 12.52 -7.29
CA LEU A 239 -5.09 11.54 -6.94
C LEU A 239 -4.55 10.41 -6.06
N THR A 240 -3.32 9.98 -6.34
CA THR A 240 -2.66 8.86 -5.66
C THR A 240 -1.66 9.31 -4.60
N PHE A 241 -1.56 10.62 -4.38
CA PHE A 241 -0.65 11.23 -3.40
C PHE A 241 0.84 10.85 -3.62
N GLY A 242 1.21 10.60 -4.88
CA GLY A 242 2.57 10.24 -5.32
C GLY A 242 2.79 8.75 -5.55
N GLU A 243 1.85 7.87 -5.15
CA GLU A 243 1.97 6.41 -5.32
C GLU A 243 1.96 5.97 -6.80
N ASN A 244 1.50 6.82 -7.72
CA ASN A 244 1.57 6.59 -9.16
C ASN A 244 3.01 6.61 -9.73
N TRP A 245 3.98 7.20 -9.02
CA TRP A 245 5.40 7.19 -9.40
C TRP A 245 6.04 5.85 -9.02
N HIS A 246 5.39 4.77 -9.46
CA HIS A 246 5.68 3.42 -9.02
C HIS A 246 7.01 2.92 -9.58
N GLY A 247 7.37 3.30 -10.82
CA GLY A 247 8.69 2.98 -11.37
C GLY A 247 9.81 3.60 -10.56
N ASN A 248 9.64 4.86 -10.14
CA ASN A 248 10.59 5.52 -9.24
C ASN A 248 10.65 4.83 -7.88
N HIS A 249 9.51 4.39 -7.35
CA HIS A 249 9.46 3.64 -6.10
C HIS A 249 10.20 2.30 -6.20
N HIS A 250 10.02 1.55 -7.29
CA HIS A 250 10.74 0.29 -7.53
C HIS A 250 12.25 0.49 -7.63
N ALA A 251 12.67 1.60 -8.25
CA ALA A 251 14.06 2.01 -8.31
C ALA A 251 14.61 2.33 -6.91
N PHE A 252 13.95 3.23 -6.17
CA PHE A 252 14.36 3.77 -4.88
C PHE A 252 13.34 3.45 -3.77
N PRO A 253 13.19 2.19 -3.33
CA PRO A 253 12.09 1.78 -2.43
C PRO A 253 12.15 2.46 -1.07
N TYR A 254 13.36 2.77 -0.59
CA TYR A 254 13.57 3.42 0.70
C TYR A 254 13.40 4.94 0.65
N SER A 255 13.24 5.54 -0.53
CA SER A 255 13.08 6.99 -0.67
C SER A 255 11.72 7.44 -0.12
N ALA A 256 11.73 8.49 0.71
CA ALA A 256 10.51 9.17 1.15
C ALA A 256 9.85 9.97 0.02
N ARG A 257 10.58 10.24 -1.07
CA ARG A 257 10.14 10.98 -2.26
C ARG A 257 9.94 10.01 -3.41
N LEU A 258 8.68 9.80 -3.81
CA LEU A 258 8.33 8.97 -4.95
C LEU A 258 8.35 9.78 -6.25
N GLY A 259 7.90 11.04 -6.23
CA GLY A 259 8.02 11.96 -7.37
C GLY A 259 9.44 12.54 -7.48
N VAL A 260 10.36 11.81 -8.10
CA VAL A 260 11.80 12.14 -8.16
C VAL A 260 12.10 13.25 -9.17
N SER A 261 11.51 13.20 -10.36
CA SER A 261 11.79 14.16 -11.44
C SER A 261 10.96 15.44 -11.31
N GLN A 262 11.37 16.49 -12.03
CA GLN A 262 10.62 17.75 -12.06
C GLN A 262 9.20 17.55 -12.63
N GLY A 263 8.22 18.26 -12.06
CA GLY A 263 6.81 18.15 -12.47
C GLY A 263 6.08 16.92 -11.91
N GLN A 264 6.76 16.03 -11.20
CA GLN A 264 6.14 14.86 -10.57
C GLN A 264 5.51 15.24 -9.22
N SER A 265 4.18 15.39 -9.19
CA SER A 265 3.46 15.73 -7.96
C SER A 265 3.47 14.58 -6.96
N ASP A 266 3.84 14.89 -5.71
CA ASP A 266 3.93 13.93 -4.61
C ASP A 266 3.44 14.57 -3.30
N PRO A 267 2.11 14.66 -3.10
CA PRO A 267 1.53 15.15 -1.85
C PRO A 267 1.98 14.38 -0.59
N GLY A 268 2.25 13.08 -0.68
CA GLY A 268 2.75 12.30 0.45
C GLY A 268 4.13 12.80 0.91
N TYR A 269 5.03 13.12 -0.02
CA TYR A 269 6.33 13.68 0.31
C TYR A 269 6.21 15.11 0.84
N LEU A 270 5.27 15.89 0.31
CA LEU A 270 4.97 17.21 0.87
C LEU A 270 4.55 17.11 2.35
N LEU A 271 3.70 16.14 2.71
CA LEU A 271 3.31 15.90 4.10
C LEU A 271 4.53 15.54 4.96
N ILE A 272 5.43 14.67 4.48
CA ILE A 272 6.68 14.32 5.20
C ILE A 272 7.56 15.57 5.39
N ARG A 273 7.65 16.44 4.38
CA ARG A 273 8.40 17.71 4.48
C ARG A 273 7.81 18.65 5.52
N VAL A 274 6.48 18.74 5.61
CA VAL A 274 5.80 19.53 6.65
C VAL A 274 6.12 18.95 8.03
N LEU A 275 5.99 17.64 8.22
CA LEU A 275 6.35 16.98 9.49
C LEU A 275 7.81 17.24 9.87
N ARG A 276 8.74 17.17 8.90
CA ARG A 276 10.15 17.50 9.11
C ARG A 276 10.35 18.97 9.51
N GLY A 277 9.67 19.90 8.83
CA GLY A 277 9.74 21.33 9.14
C GLY A 277 9.20 21.67 10.54
N LEU A 278 8.25 20.88 11.03
CA LEU A 278 7.72 20.97 12.40
C LEU A 278 8.58 20.22 13.44
N GLY A 279 9.69 19.60 13.04
CA GLY A 279 10.52 18.78 13.91
C GLY A 279 9.90 17.43 14.33
N LEU A 280 8.80 17.02 13.68
CA LEU A 280 8.10 15.75 13.95
C LEU A 280 8.66 14.56 13.18
N ALA A 281 9.49 14.79 12.15
CA ALA A 281 10.13 13.74 11.36
C ALA A 281 11.61 14.05 11.10
N TRP A 282 12.45 13.02 11.09
CA TRP A 282 13.89 13.09 10.85
C TRP A 282 14.38 11.86 10.06
N ASP A 283 15.68 11.79 9.75
CA ASP A 283 16.30 10.72 8.94
C ASP A 283 15.58 10.44 7.61
N VAL A 284 15.10 11.51 6.96
CA VAL A 284 14.35 11.40 5.70
C VAL A 284 15.29 10.96 4.57
N LYS A 285 15.10 9.73 4.10
CA LYS A 285 15.85 9.11 3.00
C LYS A 285 15.33 9.61 1.66
N LEU A 286 16.26 9.82 0.73
CA LEU A 286 15.99 10.25 -0.65
C LEU A 286 16.73 9.31 -1.61
N PRO A 287 16.51 9.40 -2.94
CA PRO A 287 17.35 8.68 -3.91
C PRO A 287 18.85 8.98 -3.63
N GLY A 288 19.70 7.97 -3.68
CA GLY A 288 21.11 8.04 -3.27
C GLY A 288 21.37 7.56 -1.83
N ALA A 289 20.34 7.32 -1.02
CA ALA A 289 20.50 6.80 0.34
C ALA A 289 21.01 5.35 0.40
N HIS A 290 20.96 4.61 -0.70
CA HIS A 290 21.40 3.21 -0.80
C HIS A 290 22.29 3.00 -2.05
N PRO A 291 23.54 3.49 -2.03
CA PRO A 291 24.39 3.60 -3.21
C PRO A 291 24.65 2.26 -3.92
N ASP A 292 24.84 1.16 -3.18
CA ASP A 292 25.09 -0.17 -3.76
C ASP A 292 23.93 -0.71 -4.60
N ARG A 293 22.70 -0.32 -4.23
CA ARG A 293 21.50 -0.65 -5.00
C ARG A 293 21.36 0.33 -6.16
N ASP A 294 21.46 1.62 -5.87
CA ASP A 294 21.20 2.69 -6.82
C ASP A 294 22.19 2.62 -8.01
N ALA A 295 23.43 2.19 -7.77
CA ALA A 295 24.44 1.97 -8.80
C ALA A 295 24.10 0.85 -9.81
N ARG A 296 23.12 -0.02 -9.50
CA ARG A 296 22.65 -1.09 -10.40
C ARG A 296 21.52 -0.64 -11.32
N LEU A 297 20.97 0.55 -11.09
CA LEU A 297 19.89 1.10 -11.90
C LEU A 297 20.46 1.66 -13.21
N GLN A 298 19.75 1.45 -14.30
CA GLN A 298 20.04 2.07 -15.58
C GLN A 298 19.05 3.20 -15.82
N VAL A 299 19.52 4.39 -16.20
CA VAL A 299 18.64 5.49 -16.58
C VAL A 299 18.03 5.18 -17.95
N VAL A 300 16.73 5.40 -18.08
CA VAL A 300 16.01 5.28 -19.35
C VAL A 300 15.77 6.69 -19.88
N ASP A 301 16.30 6.94 -21.08
CA ASP A 301 16.05 8.17 -21.83
C ASP A 301 14.62 8.21 -22.40
#